data_AF-A0A0F0FI89-F1
#
_entry.id   AF-A0A0F0FI89-F1
#
_cell.length_a   1.000
_cell.length_b   1.000
_cell.length_c   1.000
_cell.angle_alpha   90.00
_cell.angle_beta   90.00
_cell.angle_gamma   90.00
#
_symmetry.space_group_name_H-M   'P 1'
#
loop_
_entity.id
_entity.type
_entity.pdbx_description
1 polymer ?
#
loop_
_entity_poly.entity_id
_entity_poly.type
_entity_poly.pdbx_seq_one_letter_code
_entity_poly.pdbx_strand_id
1 'polypeptide(L)'
;MPHTPKPGLSGSKRVKRVDQVVNGIKRWIVQTHQKVGGKLPQEAALIEQMGVGRGTVREALTALQVQGLVTVTTGPNGGATLTQPSYVQCLEAVSNFLYFQPVDIATLYALRRAVEPELAANVALRLTEADLADLDALIGLSHPAHGGSEDWNERREADLLFHDRLADACSSPMLALFCRLLNDIIRRVIVVRNAQESFDRFDDEIVHSHTALMDAFRARDADRARALMQEHMAHAEALALEAESRVDRSSLLISPGD
;
A
#
# COMPACT_ATOMS: atom_id res chain seq x y z
N MET A 1 -33.85 -14.54 35.81
CA MET A 1 -33.17 -15.30 34.73
C MET A 1 -31.67 -15.08 34.89
N PRO A 2 -30.88 -16.08 35.28
CA PRO A 2 -29.44 -15.94 35.37
C PRO A 2 -28.82 -15.92 33.96
N HIS A 3 -28.16 -14.82 33.61
CA HIS A 3 -27.26 -14.79 32.44
C HIS A 3 -25.95 -15.48 32.83
N THR A 4 -25.74 -16.67 32.28
CA THR A 4 -24.45 -17.37 32.31
C THR A 4 -23.40 -16.55 31.54
N PRO A 5 -22.17 -16.39 32.07
CA PRO A 5 -21.09 -15.70 31.37
C PRO A 5 -20.59 -16.54 30.17
N LYS A 6 -20.18 -15.86 29.09
CA LYS A 6 -19.58 -16.49 27.90
C LYS A 6 -18.31 -17.25 28.27
N PRO A 7 -18.04 -18.44 27.70
CA PRO A 7 -16.86 -19.23 28.05
C PRO A 7 -15.57 -18.51 27.64
N GLY A 8 -14.60 -18.47 28.56
CA GLY A 8 -13.29 -17.88 28.34
C GLY A 8 -12.43 -18.74 27.41
N LEU A 9 -11.87 -18.13 26.36
CA LEU A 9 -10.87 -18.77 25.52
C LEU A 9 -9.52 -18.76 26.24
N SER A 10 -9.26 -19.79 27.04
CA SER A 10 -7.92 -20.04 27.59
C SER A 10 -7.22 -21.12 26.77
N GLY A 11 -6.60 -20.70 25.66
CA GLY A 11 -5.58 -21.48 24.97
C GLY A 11 -4.20 -20.98 25.39
N SER A 12 -3.44 -21.79 26.14
CA SER A 12 -2.00 -21.55 26.38
C SER A 12 -1.29 -21.28 25.04
N LYS A 13 -0.47 -20.22 24.97
CA LYS A 13 0.31 -19.80 23.79
C LYS A 13 1.42 -20.82 23.43
N ARG A 14 1.07 -22.08 23.19
CA ARG A 14 1.92 -22.99 22.42
C ARG A 14 1.73 -22.62 20.96
N VAL A 15 2.78 -22.08 20.32
CA VAL A 15 2.82 -21.86 18.87
C VAL A 15 2.35 -23.15 18.20
N LYS A 16 1.32 -23.06 17.34
CA LYS A 16 0.76 -24.27 16.70
C LYS A 16 1.87 -24.95 15.91
N ARG A 17 1.90 -26.29 15.88
CA ARG A 17 2.93 -27.04 15.12
C ARG A 17 2.98 -26.61 13.65
N VAL A 18 1.82 -26.25 13.08
CA VAL A 18 1.71 -25.67 11.73
C VAL A 18 2.53 -24.39 11.60
N ASP A 19 2.38 -23.44 12.54
CA ASP A 19 3.11 -22.17 12.52
C ASP A 19 4.63 -22.39 12.65
N GLN A 20 5.06 -23.41 13.39
CA GLN A 20 6.47 -23.79 13.48
C GLN A 20 7.01 -24.25 12.13
N VAL A 21 6.27 -25.08 11.40
CA VAL A 21 6.64 -25.54 10.05
C VAL A 21 6.66 -24.37 9.07
N VAL A 22 5.63 -23.51 9.09
CA VAL A 22 5.58 -22.30 8.25
C VAL A 22 6.80 -21.41 8.47
N ASN A 23 7.12 -21.10 9.74
CA ASN A 23 8.28 -20.27 10.08
C ASN A 23 9.62 -20.97 9.77
N GLY A 24 9.68 -22.29 9.92
CA GLY A 24 10.83 -23.11 9.52
C GLY A 24 11.11 -23.02 8.03
N ILE A 25 10.07 -23.17 7.19
CA ILE A 25 10.17 -23.04 5.74
C ILE A 25 10.59 -21.62 5.34
N LYS A 26 9.97 -20.57 5.92
CA LYS A 26 10.37 -19.17 5.66
C LYS A 26 11.85 -18.93 5.97
N ARG A 27 12.34 -19.46 7.10
CA ARG A 27 13.75 -19.36 7.49
C ARG A 27 14.65 -20.11 6.50
N TRP A 28 14.25 -21.30 6.08
CA TRP A 28 14.97 -22.10 5.08
C TRP A 28 15.09 -21.35 3.74
N ILE A 29 14.01 -20.73 3.26
CA ILE A 29 14.01 -19.91 2.02
C ILE A 29 15.08 -18.81 2.09
N VAL A 30 15.10 -18.07 3.20
CA VAL A 30 16.07 -16.97 3.42
C VAL A 30 17.50 -17.51 3.53
N GLN A 31 17.72 -18.55 4.32
CA GLN A 31 19.05 -19.13 4.57
C GLN A 31 19.66 -19.79 3.33
N THR A 32 18.83 -20.32 2.45
CA THR A 32 19.28 -20.99 1.21
C THR A 32 19.26 -20.07 -0.01
N HIS A 33 18.99 -18.77 0.19
CA HIS A 33 18.93 -17.75 -0.87
C HIS A 33 18.04 -18.17 -2.05
N GLN A 34 16.93 -18.84 -1.76
CA GLN A 34 16.03 -19.32 -2.80
C GLN A 34 15.35 -18.16 -3.52
N LYS A 35 15.12 -18.36 -4.81
CA LYS A 35 14.47 -17.38 -5.67
C LYS A 35 13.04 -17.81 -6.00
N VAL A 36 12.23 -16.83 -6.41
CA VAL A 36 10.92 -17.09 -7.03
C VAL A 36 11.08 -18.12 -8.15
N GLY A 37 10.15 -19.07 -8.24
CA GLY A 37 10.21 -20.22 -9.15
C GLY A 37 11.02 -21.41 -8.62
N GLY A 38 11.78 -21.25 -7.54
CA GLY A 38 12.48 -22.35 -6.86
C GLY A 38 11.51 -23.37 -6.26
N LYS A 39 11.95 -24.61 -6.10
CA LYS A 39 11.14 -25.68 -5.49
C LYS A 39 11.46 -25.81 -4.00
N LEU A 40 10.44 -25.98 -3.18
CA LEU A 40 10.62 -26.45 -1.80
C LEU A 40 11.04 -27.93 -1.79
N PRO A 41 11.64 -28.42 -0.69
CA PRO A 41 11.79 -29.85 -0.47
C PRO A 41 10.44 -30.58 -0.60
N GLN A 42 10.48 -31.80 -1.11
CA GLN A 42 9.27 -32.62 -1.26
C GLN A 42 8.61 -32.90 0.10
N GLU A 43 7.29 -33.16 0.10
CA GLU A 43 6.52 -33.39 1.34
C GLU A 43 7.19 -34.40 2.28
N ALA A 44 7.73 -35.51 1.74
CA ALA A 44 8.41 -36.53 2.53
C ALA A 44 9.66 -35.99 3.26
N ALA A 45 10.47 -35.17 2.58
CA ALA A 45 11.64 -34.55 3.18
C ALA A 45 11.25 -33.51 4.25
N LEU A 46 10.18 -32.74 4.01
CA LEU A 46 9.66 -31.78 5.00
C LEU A 46 9.14 -32.48 6.26
N ILE A 47 8.46 -33.63 6.11
CA ILE A 47 8.00 -34.48 7.22
C ILE A 47 9.17 -34.92 8.07
N GLU A 48 10.22 -35.44 7.43
CA GLU A 48 11.43 -35.93 8.11
C GLU A 48 12.18 -34.79 8.80
N GLN A 49 12.47 -33.71 8.09
CA GLN A 49 13.25 -32.57 8.61
C GLN A 49 12.54 -31.82 9.74
N MET A 50 11.20 -31.72 9.68
CA MET A 50 10.42 -30.98 10.67
C MET A 50 9.90 -31.86 11.81
N GLY A 51 9.99 -33.19 11.69
CA GLY A 51 9.52 -34.14 12.71
C GLY A 51 8.00 -34.06 12.96
N VAL A 52 7.21 -33.75 11.92
CA VAL A 52 5.75 -33.60 12.02
C VAL A 52 5.02 -34.54 11.06
N GLY A 53 3.74 -34.81 11.33
CA GLY A 53 2.92 -35.65 10.45
C GLY A 53 2.59 -34.96 9.11
N ARG A 54 2.24 -35.78 8.11
CA ARG A 54 1.83 -35.31 6.76
C ARG A 54 0.74 -34.23 6.78
N GLY A 55 -0.25 -34.38 7.66
CA GLY A 55 -1.34 -33.41 7.80
C GLY A 55 -0.83 -32.01 8.17
N THR A 56 0.11 -31.93 9.12
CA THR A 56 0.72 -30.65 9.55
C THR A 56 1.55 -30.01 8.44
N VAL A 57 2.29 -30.81 7.66
CA VAL A 57 3.04 -30.28 6.48
C VAL A 57 2.08 -29.72 5.45
N ARG A 58 1.00 -30.43 5.13
CA ARG A 58 0.00 -29.96 4.16
C ARG A 58 -0.70 -28.69 4.62
N GLU A 59 -1.11 -28.61 5.88
CA GLU A 59 -1.67 -27.38 6.45
C GLU A 59 -0.68 -26.21 6.39
N ALA A 60 0.60 -26.46 6.66
CA ALA A 60 1.63 -25.44 6.55
C ALA A 60 1.86 -24.97 5.11
N LEU A 61 1.87 -25.89 4.13
CA LEU A 61 1.96 -25.56 2.71
C LEU A 61 0.73 -24.77 2.24
N THR A 62 -0.47 -25.15 2.68
CA THR A 62 -1.70 -24.38 2.42
C THR A 62 -1.60 -22.98 3.03
N ALA A 63 -1.12 -22.85 4.26
CA ALA A 63 -0.95 -21.55 4.91
C ALA A 63 0.08 -20.65 4.17
N LEU A 64 1.18 -21.23 3.67
CA LEU A 64 2.14 -20.53 2.83
C LEU A 64 1.54 -20.13 1.47
N GLN A 65 0.67 -20.96 0.90
CA GLN A 65 -0.03 -20.66 -0.34
C GLN A 65 -1.01 -19.50 -0.17
N VAL A 66 -1.76 -19.48 0.94
CA VAL A 66 -2.63 -18.34 1.30
C VAL A 66 -1.83 -17.05 1.45
N GLN A 67 -0.61 -17.12 1.98
CA GLN A 67 0.30 -15.97 2.08
C GLN A 67 0.96 -15.58 0.75
N GLY A 68 0.70 -16.30 -0.35
CA GLY A 68 1.30 -16.04 -1.66
C GLY A 68 2.78 -16.42 -1.77
N LEU A 69 3.34 -17.15 -0.79
CA LEU A 69 4.75 -17.54 -0.78
C LEU A 69 5.03 -18.82 -1.57
N VAL A 70 4.01 -19.64 -1.80
CA VAL A 70 4.11 -20.84 -2.63
C VAL A 70 2.88 -21.07 -3.49
N THR A 71 3.04 -21.81 -4.57
CA THR A 71 1.97 -22.49 -5.30
C THR A 71 2.20 -23.99 -5.28
N VAL A 72 1.16 -24.78 -4.99
CA VAL A 72 1.26 -26.25 -4.96
C VAL A 72 0.61 -26.83 -6.20
N THR A 73 1.38 -27.56 -7.00
CA THR A 73 0.85 -28.34 -8.15
C THR A 73 0.85 -29.83 -7.85
N THR A 74 -0.12 -30.55 -8.40
CA THR A 74 -0.24 -32.02 -8.24
C THR A 74 0.45 -32.76 -9.39
N GLY A 75 0.75 -34.05 -9.19
CA GLY A 75 1.32 -34.94 -10.22
C GLY A 75 2.79 -35.34 -9.98
N PRO A 76 3.40 -36.13 -10.88
CA PRO A 76 4.74 -36.72 -10.69
C PRO A 76 5.87 -35.69 -10.51
N ASN A 77 5.73 -34.51 -11.12
CA ASN A 77 6.63 -33.37 -10.98
C ASN A 77 6.00 -32.21 -10.17
N GLY A 78 4.93 -32.53 -9.43
CA GLY A 78 4.23 -31.60 -8.56
C GLY A 78 5.06 -31.21 -7.34
N GLY A 79 4.47 -30.39 -6.48
CA GLY A 79 5.08 -29.88 -5.25
C GLY A 79 4.97 -28.37 -5.13
N ALA A 80 5.46 -27.87 -3.98
CA ALA A 80 5.43 -26.44 -3.69
C ALA A 80 6.54 -25.69 -4.43
N THR A 81 6.14 -24.68 -5.19
CA THR A 81 7.01 -23.77 -5.94
C THR A 81 6.93 -22.40 -5.31
N LEU A 82 8.07 -21.76 -5.06
CA LEU A 82 8.15 -20.45 -4.45
C LEU A 82 7.56 -19.38 -5.36
N THR A 83 6.76 -18.50 -4.78
CA THR A 83 6.16 -17.34 -5.45
C THR A 83 6.42 -16.07 -4.65
N GLN A 84 6.11 -14.94 -5.26
CA GLN A 84 6.12 -13.65 -4.57
C GLN A 84 4.68 -13.29 -4.19
N PRO A 85 4.41 -12.87 -2.94
CA PRO A 85 3.12 -12.33 -2.57
C PRO A 85 2.76 -11.14 -3.47
N SER A 86 1.51 -11.05 -3.90
CA SER A 86 1.07 -9.92 -4.71
C SER A 86 0.99 -8.65 -3.88
N TYR A 87 1.09 -7.49 -4.53
CA TYR A 87 0.86 -6.20 -3.87
C TYR A 87 -0.53 -6.14 -3.21
N VAL A 88 -1.56 -6.68 -3.86
CA VAL A 88 -2.93 -6.75 -3.33
C VAL A 88 -2.98 -7.49 -1.99
N GLN A 89 -2.29 -8.62 -1.86
CA GLN A 89 -2.23 -9.36 -0.59
C GLN A 89 -1.53 -8.56 0.52
N CYS A 90 -0.51 -7.77 0.18
CA CYS A 90 0.14 -6.89 1.13
C CYS A 90 -0.81 -5.78 1.61
N LEU A 91 -1.52 -5.13 0.68
CA LEU A 91 -2.52 -4.10 1.00
C LEU A 91 -3.66 -4.66 1.85
N GLU A 92 -4.15 -5.86 1.56
CA GLU A 92 -5.17 -6.55 2.36
C GLU A 92 -4.68 -6.82 3.79
N ALA A 93 -3.44 -7.29 3.96
CA ALA A 93 -2.89 -7.55 5.28
C ALA A 93 -2.79 -6.27 6.13
N VAL A 94 -2.35 -5.16 5.52
CA VAL A 94 -2.30 -3.85 6.17
C VAL A 94 -3.71 -3.34 6.48
N SER A 95 -4.64 -3.44 5.53
CA SER A 95 -6.04 -3.03 5.71
C SER A 95 -6.71 -3.80 6.86
N ASN A 96 -6.47 -5.11 6.93
CA ASN A 96 -7.00 -5.96 8.01
C ASN A 96 -6.44 -5.56 9.38
N PHE A 97 -5.17 -5.16 9.45
CA PHE A 97 -4.57 -4.67 10.69
C PHE A 97 -5.18 -3.33 11.12
N LEU A 98 -5.40 -2.43 10.16
CA LEU A 98 -5.96 -1.09 10.40
C LEU A 98 -7.47 -1.10 10.63
N TYR A 99 -8.18 -2.21 10.38
CA TYR A 99 -9.63 -2.29 10.45
C TYR A 99 -10.26 -1.80 11.77
N PHE A 100 -9.56 -1.97 12.90
CA PHE A 100 -10.01 -1.51 14.22
C PHE A 100 -9.20 -0.32 14.75
N GLN A 101 -8.36 0.30 13.90
CA GLN A 101 -7.54 1.45 14.28
C GLN A 101 -8.25 2.75 13.90
N PRO A 102 -8.11 3.82 14.71
CA PRO A 102 -8.64 5.14 14.37
C PRO A 102 -7.72 5.79 13.32
N VAL A 103 -7.88 5.41 12.06
CA VAL A 103 -7.18 6.05 10.93
C VAL A 103 -8.01 7.22 10.44
N ASP A 104 -7.53 8.44 10.68
CA ASP A 104 -8.14 9.69 10.23
C ASP A 104 -7.27 10.42 9.19
N ILE A 105 -7.83 11.46 8.57
CA ILE A 105 -7.13 12.24 7.55
C ILE A 105 -5.86 12.87 8.12
N ALA A 106 -5.90 13.35 9.37
CA ALA A 106 -4.74 13.90 10.08
C ALA A 106 -3.56 12.92 10.13
N THR A 107 -3.81 11.68 10.54
CA THR A 107 -2.75 10.66 10.65
C THR A 107 -2.19 10.27 9.28
N LEU A 108 -3.04 10.19 8.24
CA LEU A 108 -2.61 9.86 6.88
C LEU A 108 -1.73 10.97 6.28
N TYR A 109 -2.14 12.23 6.41
CA TYR A 109 -1.39 13.36 5.87
C TYR A 109 -0.10 13.68 6.65
N ALA A 110 -0.09 13.46 7.96
CA ALA A 110 1.14 13.53 8.76
C ALA A 110 2.19 12.53 8.24
N LEU A 111 1.77 11.32 7.86
CA LEU A 111 2.66 10.35 7.24
C LEU A 111 3.09 10.78 5.83
N ARG A 112 2.18 11.30 4.99
CA ARG A 112 2.53 11.83 3.65
C ARG A 112 3.62 12.89 3.75
N ARG A 113 3.47 13.86 4.67
CA ARG A 113 4.48 14.90 4.93
C ARG A 113 5.86 14.35 5.31
N ALA A 114 5.90 13.18 5.95
CA ALA A 114 7.16 12.55 6.32
C ALA A 114 7.83 11.79 5.17
N VAL A 115 7.05 11.20 4.25
CA VAL A 115 7.58 10.27 3.23
C VAL A 115 7.64 10.84 1.81
N GLU A 116 6.67 11.66 1.40
CA GLU A 116 6.57 12.21 0.04
C GLU A 116 7.74 13.12 -0.32
N PRO A 117 8.28 13.98 0.57
CA PRO A 117 9.46 14.77 0.24
C PRO A 117 10.70 13.95 -0.09
N GLU A 118 10.91 12.86 0.65
CA GLU A 118 12.02 11.96 0.38
C GLU A 118 11.79 11.14 -0.89
N LEU A 119 10.53 10.83 -1.21
CA LEU A 119 10.17 10.24 -2.50
C LEU A 119 10.52 11.20 -3.65
N ALA A 120 10.07 12.46 -3.58
CA ALA A 120 10.36 13.48 -4.59
C ALA A 120 11.87 13.69 -4.81
N ALA A 121 12.63 13.78 -3.72
CA ALA A 121 14.09 13.88 -3.79
C ALA A 121 14.74 12.63 -4.43
N ASN A 122 14.25 11.44 -4.09
CA ASN A 122 14.78 10.17 -4.61
C ASN A 122 14.60 10.06 -6.13
N VAL A 123 13.45 10.49 -6.64
CA VAL A 123 13.09 10.33 -8.06
C VAL A 123 13.61 11.45 -8.94
N ALA A 124 13.85 12.65 -8.41
CA ALA A 124 14.31 13.82 -9.17
C ALA A 124 15.55 13.54 -10.05
N LEU A 125 16.45 12.67 -9.60
CA LEU A 125 17.67 12.33 -10.35
C LEU A 125 17.47 11.22 -11.39
N ARG A 126 16.30 10.58 -11.43
CA ARG A 126 16.07 9.28 -12.08
C ARG A 126 14.94 9.28 -13.09
N LEU A 127 13.98 10.21 -12.98
CA LEU A 127 12.87 10.34 -13.92
C LEU A 127 13.41 10.44 -15.36
N THR A 128 12.80 9.64 -16.23
CA THR A 128 13.02 9.65 -17.67
C THR A 128 12.11 10.67 -18.34
N GLU A 129 12.36 10.99 -19.62
CA GLU A 129 11.44 11.86 -20.38
C GLU A 129 10.04 11.26 -20.53
N ALA A 130 9.91 9.93 -20.51
CA ALA A 130 8.62 9.26 -20.54
C ALA A 130 7.88 9.45 -19.21
N ASP A 131 8.57 9.29 -18.07
CA ASP A 131 7.98 9.59 -16.76
C ASP A 131 7.63 11.09 -16.66
N LEU A 132 8.50 11.94 -17.22
CA LEU A 132 8.31 13.34 -17.62
C LEU A 132 6.89 13.62 -18.10
N ALA A 133 6.63 13.08 -19.29
CA ALA A 133 5.40 13.30 -20.03
C ALA A 133 4.17 12.69 -19.33
N ASP A 134 4.32 11.52 -18.70
CA ASP A 134 3.24 10.88 -17.96
C ASP A 134 2.79 11.73 -16.76
N LEU A 135 3.74 12.33 -16.03
CA LEU A 135 3.45 13.23 -14.92
C LEU A 135 2.78 14.53 -15.39
N ASP A 136 3.27 15.15 -16.48
CA ASP A 136 2.63 16.34 -17.06
C ASP A 136 1.17 16.07 -17.47
N ALA A 137 0.90 14.90 -18.06
CA ALA A 137 -0.45 14.51 -18.45
C ALA A 137 -1.38 14.37 -17.23
N LEU A 138 -0.87 13.82 -16.12
CA LEU A 138 -1.64 13.68 -14.87
C LEU A 138 -1.97 15.04 -14.24
N ILE A 139 -1.05 16.01 -14.30
CA ILE A 139 -1.30 17.39 -13.85
C ILE A 139 -2.42 18.04 -14.67
N GLY A 140 -2.45 17.80 -15.98
CA GLY A 140 -3.54 18.29 -16.84
C GLY A 140 -4.90 17.69 -16.44
N LEU A 141 -4.93 16.39 -16.16
CA LEU A 141 -6.13 15.67 -15.77
C LEU A 141 -6.63 16.01 -14.35
N SER A 142 -5.76 16.51 -13.48
CA SER A 142 -6.14 16.90 -12.11
C SER A 142 -6.82 18.27 -12.02
N HIS A 143 -7.07 18.97 -13.14
CA HIS A 143 -7.67 20.30 -13.11
C HIS A 143 -8.59 20.59 -14.31
N PRO A 144 -9.81 21.12 -14.12
CA PRO A 144 -10.77 21.31 -15.23
C PRO A 144 -10.24 22.27 -16.31
N ALA A 145 -9.61 23.37 -15.90
CA ALA A 145 -9.03 24.36 -16.84
C ALA A 145 -7.86 23.80 -17.69
N HIS A 146 -7.34 22.62 -17.36
CA HIS A 146 -6.20 21.99 -18.04
C HIS A 146 -6.57 20.67 -18.73
N GLY A 147 -7.88 20.39 -18.89
CA GLY A 147 -8.39 19.19 -19.57
C GLY A 147 -8.80 18.06 -18.63
N GLY A 148 -8.80 18.29 -17.33
CA GLY A 148 -9.38 17.40 -16.32
C GLY A 148 -10.91 17.38 -16.31
N SER A 149 -11.46 16.39 -15.64
CA SER A 149 -12.91 16.19 -15.50
C SER A 149 -13.56 17.27 -14.62
N GLU A 150 -14.86 17.53 -14.83
CA GLU A 150 -15.66 18.29 -13.86
C GLU A 150 -15.97 17.48 -12.59
N ASP A 151 -15.85 16.15 -12.65
CA ASP A 151 -15.94 15.30 -11.46
C ASP A 151 -14.67 15.43 -10.60
N TRP A 152 -14.86 15.90 -9.37
CA TRP A 152 -13.79 16.06 -8.41
C TRP A 152 -13.08 14.73 -8.08
N ASN A 153 -13.82 13.62 -7.99
CA ASN A 153 -13.21 12.33 -7.66
C ASN A 153 -12.25 11.87 -8.76
N GLU A 154 -12.57 12.15 -10.02
CA GLU A 154 -11.69 11.83 -11.15
C GLU A 154 -10.42 12.69 -11.15
N ARG A 155 -10.53 13.97 -10.80
CA ARG A 155 -9.35 14.85 -10.63
C ARG A 155 -8.48 14.43 -9.45
N ARG A 156 -9.12 14.05 -8.34
CA ARG A 156 -8.45 13.54 -7.16
C ARG A 156 -7.72 12.21 -7.44
N GLU A 157 -8.33 11.36 -8.25
CA GLU A 157 -7.71 10.12 -8.72
C GLU A 157 -6.44 10.42 -9.52
N ALA A 158 -6.47 11.41 -10.42
CA ALA A 158 -5.31 11.87 -11.19
C ALA A 158 -4.18 12.42 -10.30
N ASP A 159 -4.52 13.22 -9.28
CA ASP A 159 -3.55 13.69 -8.26
C ASP A 159 -2.86 12.51 -7.54
N LEU A 160 -3.63 11.54 -7.05
CA LEU A 160 -3.04 10.37 -6.39
C LEU A 160 -2.22 9.50 -7.36
N LEU A 161 -2.63 9.39 -8.62
CA LEU A 161 -1.86 8.71 -9.66
C LEU A 161 -0.52 9.41 -9.91
N PHE A 162 -0.43 10.73 -9.84
CA PHE A 162 0.84 11.47 -9.92
C PHE A 162 1.83 10.96 -8.86
N HIS A 163 1.38 10.83 -7.61
CA HIS A 163 2.20 10.29 -6.53
C HIS A 163 2.56 8.80 -6.72
N ASP A 164 1.64 7.99 -7.24
CA ASP A 164 1.91 6.59 -7.56
C ASP A 164 2.98 6.44 -8.66
N ARG A 165 3.01 7.35 -9.64
CA ARG A 165 4.06 7.40 -10.66
C ARG A 165 5.42 7.78 -10.10
N LEU A 166 5.48 8.69 -9.13
CA LEU A 166 6.72 8.92 -8.40
C LEU A 166 7.16 7.63 -7.66
N ALA A 167 6.23 6.92 -7.03
CA ALA A 167 6.52 5.65 -6.37
C ALA A 167 6.97 4.54 -7.36
N ASP A 168 6.48 4.52 -8.61
CA ASP A 168 6.98 3.65 -9.69
C ASP A 168 8.46 3.89 -9.98
N ALA A 169 8.88 5.17 -10.03
CA ALA A 169 10.24 5.56 -10.37
C ALA A 169 11.24 5.45 -9.20
N CYS A 170 10.74 5.23 -7.98
CA CYS A 170 11.54 5.20 -6.77
C CYS A 170 12.54 4.03 -6.75
N SER A 171 13.79 4.34 -6.41
CA SER A 171 14.86 3.32 -6.29
C SER A 171 14.81 2.52 -5.00
N SER A 172 14.05 2.98 -3.99
CA SER A 172 13.89 2.32 -2.70
C SER A 172 12.58 1.54 -2.68
N PRO A 173 12.60 0.20 -2.75
CA PRO A 173 11.38 -0.60 -2.75
C PRO A 173 10.54 -0.40 -1.48
N MET A 174 11.20 -0.13 -0.35
CA MET A 174 10.52 0.13 0.92
C MET A 174 9.78 1.47 0.91
N LEU A 175 10.42 2.53 0.42
CA LEU A 175 9.79 3.86 0.33
C LEU A 175 8.61 3.81 -0.66
N ALA A 176 8.83 3.24 -1.84
CA ALA A 176 7.80 3.04 -2.85
C ALA A 176 6.57 2.29 -2.29
N LEU A 177 6.81 1.20 -1.56
CA LEU A 177 5.75 0.40 -0.96
C LEU A 177 4.92 1.23 0.03
N PHE A 178 5.55 1.97 0.94
CA PHE A 178 4.83 2.79 1.92
C PHE A 178 4.02 3.91 1.26
N CYS A 179 4.58 4.60 0.26
CA CYS A 179 3.87 5.65 -0.47
C CYS A 179 2.62 5.10 -1.19
N ARG A 180 2.73 3.97 -1.90
CA ARG A 180 1.57 3.35 -2.54
C ARG A 180 0.52 2.86 -1.57
N LEU A 181 0.93 2.18 -0.49
CA LEU A 181 0.00 1.71 0.54
C LEU A 181 -0.78 2.89 1.13
N LEU A 182 -0.10 4.01 1.36
CA LEU A 182 -0.71 5.23 1.87
C LEU A 182 -1.72 5.81 0.87
N ASN A 183 -1.36 5.91 -0.41
CA ASN A 183 -2.25 6.38 -1.47
C ASN A 183 -3.49 5.49 -1.60
N ASP A 184 -3.34 4.17 -1.56
CA ASP A 184 -4.47 3.23 -1.63
C ASP A 184 -5.39 3.32 -0.41
N ILE A 185 -4.83 3.52 0.80
CA ILE A 185 -5.65 3.77 1.99
C ILE A 185 -6.41 5.10 1.83
N ILE A 186 -5.76 6.14 1.31
CA ILE A 186 -6.40 7.43 1.04
C ILE A 186 -7.55 7.28 0.03
N ARG A 187 -7.36 6.53 -1.07
CA ARG A 187 -8.43 6.25 -2.05
C ARG A 187 -9.67 5.62 -1.39
N ARG A 188 -9.46 4.75 -0.38
CA ARG A 188 -10.54 4.04 0.33
C ARG A 188 -11.23 4.90 1.38
N VAL A 189 -10.48 5.75 2.07
CA VAL A 189 -11.00 6.57 3.18
C VAL A 189 -11.62 7.88 2.67
N ILE A 190 -11.02 8.51 1.66
CA ILE A 190 -11.43 9.81 1.14
C ILE A 190 -12.37 9.59 -0.05
N VAL A 191 -13.60 9.14 0.20
CA VAL A 191 -14.71 9.22 -0.75
C VAL A 191 -15.55 10.43 -0.38
N VAL A 192 -15.27 11.58 -0.97
CA VAL A 192 -16.02 12.79 -0.65
C VAL A 192 -17.24 12.90 -1.55
N ARG A 193 -18.41 12.70 -0.94
CA ARG A 193 -19.67 13.17 -1.52
C ARG A 193 -19.92 14.60 -1.00
N ASN A 194 -19.99 15.57 -1.91
CA ASN A 194 -20.59 16.90 -1.74
C ASN A 194 -19.81 18.01 -0.98
N ALA A 195 -18.55 18.32 -1.34
CA ALA A 195 -17.88 19.54 -0.85
C ALA A 195 -17.19 20.39 -1.96
N GLN A 196 -17.88 20.58 -3.09
CA GLN A 196 -17.38 21.25 -4.32
C GLN A 196 -16.60 22.57 -4.09
N GLU A 197 -17.08 23.52 -3.29
CA GLU A 197 -16.43 24.84 -3.16
C GLU A 197 -15.07 24.82 -2.44
N SER A 198 -14.84 23.90 -1.48
CA SER A 198 -13.53 23.78 -0.82
C SER A 198 -12.49 23.11 -1.72
N PHE A 199 -12.96 22.48 -2.80
CA PHE A 199 -12.12 21.71 -3.69
C PHE A 199 -11.63 22.47 -4.92
N ASP A 200 -12.31 23.52 -5.37
CA ASP A 200 -11.78 24.32 -6.48
C ASP A 200 -10.45 25.00 -6.09
N ARG A 201 -10.31 25.47 -4.85
CA ARG A 201 -9.04 25.99 -4.31
C ARG A 201 -7.96 24.91 -4.18
N PHE A 202 -8.39 23.67 -3.93
CA PHE A 202 -7.50 22.52 -3.84
C PHE A 202 -6.86 22.23 -5.19
N ASP A 203 -7.64 22.32 -6.26
CA ASP A 203 -7.18 22.03 -7.62
C ASP A 203 -6.15 23.07 -8.11
N ASP A 204 -6.42 24.38 -7.90
CA ASP A 204 -5.49 25.46 -8.29
C ASP A 204 -4.12 25.34 -7.59
N GLU A 205 -4.13 25.09 -6.27
CA GLU A 205 -2.91 24.97 -5.46
C GLU A 205 -2.11 23.69 -5.81
N ILE A 206 -2.81 22.60 -6.16
CA ILE A 206 -2.19 21.36 -6.66
C ILE A 206 -1.45 21.61 -7.95
N VAL A 207 -2.11 22.18 -8.97
CA VAL A 207 -1.50 22.40 -10.28
C VAL A 207 -0.27 23.30 -10.14
N HIS A 208 -0.36 24.36 -9.34
CA HIS A 208 0.78 25.23 -9.09
C HIS A 208 1.96 24.46 -8.47
N SER A 209 1.69 23.69 -7.42
CA SER A 209 2.70 22.91 -6.70
C SER A 209 3.35 21.84 -7.58
N HIS A 210 2.54 21.08 -8.34
CA HIS A 210 3.03 20.04 -9.24
C HIS A 210 3.82 20.63 -10.41
N THR A 211 3.41 21.77 -10.95
CA THR A 211 4.17 22.46 -12.00
C THR A 211 5.56 22.88 -11.49
N ALA A 212 5.65 23.43 -10.28
CA ALA A 212 6.92 23.77 -9.67
C ALA A 212 7.81 22.53 -9.41
N LEU A 213 7.20 21.41 -9.02
CA LEU A 213 7.89 20.12 -8.87
C LEU A 213 8.44 19.62 -10.21
N MET A 214 7.67 19.74 -11.30
CA MET A 214 8.14 19.37 -12.64
C MET A 214 9.36 20.16 -13.07
N ASP A 215 9.43 21.46 -12.76
CA ASP A 215 10.64 22.26 -13.01
C ASP A 215 11.86 21.73 -12.24
N ALA A 216 11.67 21.34 -10.98
CA ALA A 216 12.73 20.74 -10.17
C ALA A 216 13.15 19.36 -10.72
N PHE A 217 12.21 18.53 -11.16
CA PHE A 217 12.47 17.23 -11.74
C PHE A 217 13.22 17.33 -13.08
N ARG A 218 12.81 18.25 -13.98
CA ARG A 218 13.51 18.53 -15.23
C ARG A 218 14.93 19.05 -14.99
N ALA A 219 15.10 19.88 -13.96
CA ALA A 219 16.41 20.37 -13.54
C ALA A 219 17.26 19.31 -12.79
N ARG A 220 16.68 18.15 -12.47
CA ARG A 220 17.28 17.10 -11.62
C ARG A 220 17.77 17.65 -10.27
N ASP A 221 17.00 18.56 -9.69
CA ASP A 221 17.32 19.20 -8.41
C ASP A 221 16.56 18.51 -7.26
N ALA A 222 17.22 17.54 -6.64
CA ALA A 222 16.64 16.74 -5.57
C ALA A 222 16.30 17.55 -4.31
N ASP A 223 17.11 18.55 -3.96
CA ASP A 223 16.89 19.36 -2.77
C ASP A 223 15.74 20.33 -2.97
N ARG A 224 15.64 20.94 -4.16
CA ARG A 224 14.47 21.74 -4.53
C ARG A 224 13.20 20.90 -4.61
N ALA A 225 13.26 19.71 -5.21
CA ALA A 225 12.11 18.80 -5.25
C ALA A 225 11.62 18.42 -3.84
N ARG A 226 12.55 18.15 -2.91
CA ARG A 226 12.22 17.90 -1.50
C ARG A 226 11.47 19.07 -0.88
N ALA A 227 12.02 20.28 -0.99
CA ALA A 227 11.45 21.47 -0.37
C ALA A 227 10.04 21.79 -0.91
N LEU A 228 9.88 21.73 -2.24
CA LEU A 228 8.58 21.95 -2.89
C LEU A 228 7.54 20.89 -2.48
N MET A 229 7.95 19.62 -2.36
CA MET A 229 7.04 18.56 -1.92
C MET A 229 6.67 18.70 -0.43
N GLN A 230 7.56 19.23 0.42
CA GLN A 230 7.23 19.55 1.81
C GLN A 230 6.14 20.61 1.89
N GLU A 231 6.26 21.69 1.11
CA GLU A 231 5.27 22.76 1.03
C GLU A 231 3.94 22.24 0.49
N HIS A 232 3.99 21.51 -0.63
CA HIS A 232 2.80 20.90 -1.24
C HIS A 232 2.03 20.01 -0.26
N MET A 233 2.72 19.12 0.48
CA MET A 233 2.06 18.25 1.46
C MET A 233 1.52 19.01 2.68
N ALA A 234 2.16 20.12 3.08
CA ALA A 234 1.65 20.95 4.16
C ALA A 234 0.34 21.68 3.77
N HIS A 235 0.27 22.21 2.55
CA HIS A 235 -0.95 22.81 2.02
C HIS A 235 -2.06 21.77 1.83
N ALA A 236 -1.73 20.62 1.24
CA ALA A 236 -2.69 19.54 1.03
C ALA A 236 -3.25 18.98 2.37
N GLU A 237 -2.44 18.90 3.42
CA GLU A 237 -2.88 18.54 4.78
C GLU A 237 -3.89 19.56 5.33
N ALA A 238 -3.58 20.85 5.25
CA ALA A 238 -4.45 21.90 5.77
C ALA A 238 -5.84 21.87 5.10
N LEU A 239 -5.87 21.72 3.77
CA LEU A 239 -7.11 21.64 2.99
C LEU A 239 -7.89 20.35 3.29
N ALA A 240 -7.21 19.21 3.42
CA ALA A 240 -7.85 17.95 3.74
C ALA A 240 -8.51 17.96 5.13
N LEU A 241 -7.87 18.57 6.12
CA LEU A 241 -8.44 18.75 7.45
C LEU A 241 -9.63 19.71 7.45
N GLU A 242 -9.59 20.78 6.65
CA GLU A 242 -10.73 21.67 6.48
C GLU A 242 -11.92 20.93 5.87
N ALA A 243 -11.68 20.13 4.82
CA ALA A 243 -12.72 19.31 4.19
C ALA A 243 -13.30 18.27 5.16
N GLU A 244 -12.46 17.57 5.94
CA GLU A 244 -12.91 16.60 6.94
C GLU A 244 -13.85 17.22 7.98
N SER A 245 -13.55 18.44 8.44
CA SER A 245 -14.38 19.14 9.42
C SER A 245 -15.80 19.46 8.92
N ARG A 246 -16.02 19.41 7.61
CA ARG A 246 -17.28 19.71 6.93
C ARG A 246 -18.06 18.45 6.51
N VAL A 247 -17.43 17.27 6.58
CA VAL A 247 -18.02 15.98 6.20
C VAL A 247 -18.48 15.24 7.47
N ASP A 248 -19.68 14.68 7.44
CA ASP A 248 -20.16 13.82 8.53
C ASP A 248 -19.27 12.58 8.65
N ARG A 249 -18.69 12.36 9.84
CA ARG A 249 -17.84 11.18 10.14
C ARG A 249 -18.54 9.85 9.84
N SER A 250 -19.86 9.83 9.72
CA SER A 250 -20.63 8.65 9.30
C SER A 250 -20.40 8.21 7.85
N SER A 251 -19.91 9.09 6.96
CA SER A 251 -19.66 8.77 5.54
C SER A 251 -18.25 8.27 5.24
N LEU A 252 -17.35 8.26 6.23
CA LEU A 252 -15.97 7.77 6.12
C LEU A 252 -15.82 6.29 6.53
N LEU A 253 -16.91 5.66 6.98
CA LEU A 253 -16.90 4.26 7.37
C LEU A 253 -17.28 3.41 6.17
N ILE A 254 -16.31 2.61 5.72
CA ILE A 254 -16.49 1.45 4.85
C ILE A 254 -17.80 0.74 5.22
N SER A 255 -18.78 0.78 4.33
CA SER A 255 -19.90 -0.18 4.40
C SER A 255 -19.31 -1.58 4.23
N PRO A 256 -19.66 -2.54 5.11
CA PRO A 256 -19.19 -3.90 4.98
C PRO A 256 -19.87 -4.54 3.77
N GLY A 257 -19.17 -4.58 2.64
CA GLY A 257 -19.52 -5.38 1.47
C GLY A 257 -19.87 -4.54 0.24
N ASP A 258 -18.92 -4.51 -0.69
CA ASP A 258 -19.14 -4.68 -2.13
C ASP A 258 -17.94 -5.48 -2.69
#